data_AF-I8RM82-F1
#
_entry.id   AF-I8RM82-F1
#
_cell.length_a   1.000
_cell.length_b   1.000
_cell.length_c   1.000
_cell.angle_alpha   90.00
_cell.angle_beta   90.00
_cell.angle_gamma   90.00
#
_symmetry.space_group_name_H-M   'P 1'
#
loop_
_entity.id
_entity.type
_entity.pdbx_description
1 polymer ?
#
loop_
_entity_poly.entity_id
_entity_poly.type
_entity_poly.pdbx_seq_one_letter_code
_entity_poly.pdbx_strand_id
1 'polypeptide(L)'
;MLKTKSPGKNIKEVLRKLGNRYTIKTIDFENCIYLMLDNGYFFEVSGLDNTKKSFDATIYVWGNTEGSKTIETIPNIDSLDMLKDCLQEAEGKYLKL
;
A
#
# COMPACT_ATOMS: atom_id res chain seq x y z
N MET A 1 1.58 -9.51 -23.99
CA MET A 1 2.11 -8.76 -22.83
C MET A 1 1.12 -7.66 -22.49
N LEU A 2 0.30 -7.85 -21.47
CA LEU A 2 -0.66 -6.83 -21.04
C LEU A 2 0.13 -5.64 -20.51
N LYS A 3 0.05 -4.49 -21.19
CA LYS A 3 0.66 -3.24 -20.74
C LYS A 3 -0.16 -2.76 -19.55
N THR A 4 0.39 -2.88 -18.34
CA THR A 4 -0.17 -2.23 -17.17
C THR A 4 -0.05 -0.71 -17.35
N LYS A 5 -1.08 0.02 -16.95
CA LYS A 5 -1.13 1.48 -17.09
C LYS A 5 0.00 2.10 -16.28
N SER A 6 0.66 3.12 -16.81
CA SER A 6 1.66 3.88 -16.04
C SER A 6 1.00 4.55 -14.82
N PRO A 7 1.65 4.54 -13.64
CA PRO A 7 1.06 5.13 -12.44
C PRO A 7 0.72 6.62 -12.64
N GLY A 8 -0.46 7.02 -12.18
CA GLY A 8 -0.98 8.37 -12.25
C GLY A 8 -0.26 9.37 -11.35
N LYS A 9 -0.64 10.65 -11.48
CA LYS A 9 -0.02 11.75 -10.72
C LYS A 9 -0.30 11.65 -9.21
N ASN A 10 -1.51 11.24 -8.84
CA ASN A 10 -1.95 11.18 -7.45
C ASN A 10 -1.13 10.16 -6.63
N ILE A 11 -1.06 8.91 -7.07
CA ILE A 11 -0.26 7.88 -6.40
C ILE A 11 1.22 8.24 -6.32
N LYS A 12 1.79 8.85 -7.38
CA LYS A 12 3.19 9.32 -7.37
C LYS A 12 3.44 10.41 -6.33
N GLU A 13 2.48 11.32 -6.16
CA GLU A 13 2.56 12.36 -5.15
C GLU A 13 2.44 11.79 -3.72
N VAL A 14 1.55 10.80 -3.51
CA VAL A 14 1.46 10.10 -2.22
C VAL A 14 2.77 9.36 -1.92
N LEU A 15 3.31 8.61 -2.88
CA LEU A 15 4.61 7.92 -2.75
C LEU A 15 5.72 8.90 -2.34
N ARG A 16 5.80 10.06 -3.02
CA ARG A 16 6.78 11.11 -2.71
C ARG A 16 6.68 11.59 -1.26
N LYS A 17 5.47 11.70 -0.72
CA LYS A 17 5.21 12.15 0.65
C LYS A 17 5.39 11.05 1.71
N LEU A 18 5.28 9.78 1.34
CA LEU A 18 5.57 8.64 2.21
C LEU A 18 7.08 8.38 2.31
N GLY A 19 7.81 8.57 1.22
CA GLY A 19 9.28 8.46 1.20
C GLY A 19 9.80 7.21 0.49
N ASN A 20 11.13 7.06 0.52
CA ASN A 20 11.88 6.14 -0.34
C ASN A 20 11.78 4.64 0.03
N ARG A 21 11.26 4.31 1.21
CA ARG A 21 11.03 2.91 1.63
C ARG A 21 9.90 2.25 0.86
N TYR A 22 8.98 3.05 0.35
CA TYR A 22 7.84 2.60 -0.42
C TYR A 22 8.17 2.58 -1.91
N THR A 23 7.47 1.71 -2.64
CA THR A 23 7.53 1.64 -4.11
C THR A 23 6.12 1.58 -4.69
N ILE A 24 5.97 1.74 -6.00
CA ILE A 24 4.71 1.40 -6.69
C ILE A 24 4.89 0.04 -7.36
N LYS A 25 3.95 -0.88 -7.12
CA LYS A 25 3.87 -2.18 -7.80
C LYS A 25 2.49 -2.37 -8.40
N THR A 26 2.42 -3.07 -9.52
CA THR A 26 1.12 -3.49 -10.06
C THR A 26 0.70 -4.80 -9.40
N ILE A 27 -0.44 -4.80 -8.71
CA ILE A 27 -1.07 -5.95 -8.04
C ILE A 27 -2.52 -5.99 -8.53
N ASP A 28 -3.00 -7.15 -8.99
CA ASP A 28 -4.36 -7.34 -9.49
C ASP A 28 -4.84 -6.26 -10.50
N PHE A 29 -3.94 -5.90 -11.42
CA PHE A 29 -4.14 -4.86 -12.46
C PHE A 29 -4.26 -3.41 -11.94
N GLU A 30 -4.05 -3.17 -10.66
CA GLU A 30 -3.98 -1.85 -10.04
C GLU A 30 -2.52 -1.46 -9.69
N ASN A 31 -2.15 -0.20 -9.88
CA ASN A 31 -0.91 0.31 -9.29
C ASN A 31 -1.13 0.62 -7.81
N CYS A 32 -0.49 -0.13 -6.92
CA CYS A 32 -0.58 0.02 -5.48
C CYS A 32 0.73 0.56 -4.91
N ILE A 33 0.66 1.27 -3.77
CA ILE A 33 1.87 1.56 -2.98
C ILE A 33 2.25 0.31 -2.21
N TYR A 34 3.54 0.00 -2.18
CA TYR A 34 4.06 -1.27 -1.69
C TYR A 34 5.23 -1.04 -0.73
N LEU A 35 5.21 -1.76 0.40
CA LEU A 35 6.32 -1.84 1.36
C LEU A 35 6.59 -3.30 1.71
N MET A 36 7.82 -3.79 1.48
CA MET A 36 8.28 -5.07 2.00
C MET A 36 8.94 -4.84 3.36
N LEU A 37 8.61 -5.66 4.34
CA LEU A 37 9.29 -5.70 5.64
C LEU A 37 10.37 -6.80 5.65
N ASP A 38 11.37 -6.65 6.50
CA ASP A 38 12.55 -7.54 6.54
C ASP A 38 12.23 -8.98 7.01
N ASN A 39 11.04 -9.19 7.58
CA ASN A 39 10.55 -10.49 8.08
C ASN A 39 9.57 -11.20 7.13
N GLY A 40 9.47 -10.72 5.89
CA GLY A 40 8.68 -11.35 4.82
C GLY A 40 7.20 -10.96 4.79
N TYR A 41 6.74 -10.11 5.71
CA TYR A 41 5.44 -9.45 5.59
C TYR A 41 5.54 -8.29 4.60
N PHE A 42 4.42 -7.94 3.96
CA PHE A 42 4.39 -6.76 3.10
C PHE A 42 3.04 -6.06 3.16
N PHE A 43 3.08 -4.76 2.89
CA PHE A 43 1.90 -3.91 2.81
C PHE A 43 1.64 -3.52 1.38
N GLU A 44 0.37 -3.53 1.05
CA GLU A 44 -0.19 -3.01 -0.19
C GLU A 44 -1.19 -1.91 0.17
N VAL A 45 -1.07 -0.76 -0.48
CA VAL A 45 -2.05 0.32 -0.39
C VAL A 45 -2.73 0.47 -1.74
N SER A 46 -3.98 0.03 -1.79
CA SER A 46 -4.88 0.12 -2.95
C SER A 46 -5.77 1.37 -2.84
N GLY A 47 -6.33 1.80 -3.97
CA GLY A 47 -7.28 2.91 -4.06
C GLY A 47 -6.65 4.25 -4.44
N LEU A 48 -5.35 4.33 -4.67
CA LEU A 48 -4.64 5.61 -4.87
C LEU A 48 -4.32 5.96 -6.33
N ASP A 49 -4.34 5.00 -7.26
CA ASP A 49 -4.09 5.26 -8.69
C ASP A 49 -5.39 5.55 -9.46
N ASN A 50 -6.11 6.58 -9.04
CA ASN A 50 -7.37 7.00 -9.66
C ASN A 50 -7.41 8.50 -9.95
N THR A 51 -8.48 8.96 -10.63
CA THR A 51 -8.70 10.37 -10.98
C THR A 51 -9.59 11.12 -9.99
N LYS A 52 -10.05 10.46 -8.91
CA LYS A 52 -10.88 11.07 -7.87
C LYS A 52 -10.06 12.10 -7.10
N LYS A 53 -10.76 13.12 -6.57
CA LYS A 53 -10.18 14.12 -5.67
C LYS A 53 -10.20 13.67 -4.21
N SER A 54 -11.12 12.77 -3.87
CA SER A 54 -11.19 12.16 -2.54
C SER A 54 -10.02 11.20 -2.36
N PHE A 55 -9.46 11.21 -1.16
CA PHE A 55 -8.53 10.18 -0.72
C PHE A 55 -9.37 9.03 -0.15
N ASP A 56 -9.17 7.84 -0.68
CA ASP A 56 -9.93 6.64 -0.32
C ASP A 56 -9.01 5.45 -0.58
N ALA A 57 -8.36 4.97 0.47
CA ALA A 57 -7.36 3.92 0.41
C ALA A 57 -7.69 2.78 1.36
N THR A 58 -7.16 1.60 1.01
CA THR A 58 -7.19 0.42 1.86
C THR A 58 -5.78 -0.14 1.97
N ILE A 59 -5.32 -0.41 3.20
CA ILE A 59 -4.08 -1.18 3.41
C ILE A 59 -4.43 -2.65 3.53
N TYR A 60 -3.78 -3.48 2.72
CA TYR A 60 -3.75 -4.93 2.89
C TYR A 60 -2.40 -5.33 3.45
N VAL A 61 -2.41 -6.05 4.56
CA VAL A 61 -1.22 -6.70 5.11
C VAL A 61 -1.22 -8.14 4.65
N TRP A 62 -0.10 -8.56 4.07
CA TRP A 62 0.09 -9.91 3.58
C TRP A 62 1.11 -10.64 4.45
N GLY A 63 0.77 -11.87 4.83
CA GLY A 63 1.58 -12.72 5.69
C GLY A 63 2.72 -13.44 4.98
N ASN A 64 3.73 -13.84 5.76
CA ASN A 64 4.92 -14.55 5.27
C ASN A 64 4.72 -16.07 5.06
N THR A 65 3.54 -16.61 5.37
CA THR A 65 3.25 -18.05 5.30
C THR A 65 2.88 -18.51 3.90
N GLU A 66 3.13 -19.78 3.59
CA GLU A 66 2.82 -20.39 2.28
C GLU A 66 1.38 -20.07 1.83
N GLY A 67 1.28 -19.45 0.64
CA GLY A 67 0.01 -19.18 -0.03
C GLY A 67 -0.44 -17.72 -0.09
N SER A 68 0.43 -16.74 0.21
CA SER A 68 0.17 -15.28 0.08
C SER A 68 -1.26 -14.92 0.48
N LYS A 69 -1.56 -14.91 1.79
CA LYS A 69 -2.88 -14.52 2.29
C LYS A 69 -2.81 -13.12 2.88
N THR A 70 -3.83 -12.32 2.60
CA THR A 70 -4.14 -11.13 3.37
C THR A 70 -4.48 -11.56 4.80
N ILE A 71 -3.76 -11.02 5.77
CA ILE A 71 -3.94 -11.32 7.20
C ILE A 71 -4.61 -10.17 7.96
N GLU A 72 -4.61 -8.97 7.38
CA GLU A 72 -5.32 -7.81 7.91
C GLU A 72 -5.70 -6.88 6.76
N THR A 73 -6.88 -6.27 6.87
CA THR A 73 -7.39 -5.25 5.95
C THR A 73 -7.77 -4.03 6.77
N ILE A 74 -7.21 -2.87 6.42
CA ILE A 74 -7.48 -1.59 7.07
C ILE A 74 -8.15 -0.67 6.02
N PRO A 75 -9.49 -0.65 5.95
CA PRO A 75 -10.23 0.15 4.97
C PRO A 75 -10.47 1.59 5.44
N ASN A 76 -11.11 2.38 4.58
CA ASN A 76 -11.62 3.74 4.87
C ASN A 76 -10.53 4.74 5.29
N ILE A 77 -9.35 4.66 4.69
CA ILE A 77 -8.29 5.65 4.91
C ILE A 77 -8.60 6.84 4.03
N ASP A 78 -8.95 7.97 4.64
CA ASP A 78 -9.52 9.14 3.96
C ASP A 78 -8.56 10.34 3.86
N SER A 79 -7.32 10.18 4.34
CA SER A 79 -6.31 11.23 4.32
C SER A 79 -4.89 10.64 4.32
N LEU A 80 -3.93 11.45 3.87
CA LEU A 80 -2.51 11.08 3.91
C LEU A 80 -1.99 10.89 5.33
N ASP A 81 -2.45 11.71 6.27
CA ASP A 81 -1.99 11.64 7.66
C ASP A 81 -2.51 10.36 8.32
N MET A 82 -3.80 10.02 8.12
CA MET A 82 -4.34 8.72 8.54
C MET A 82 -3.60 7.56 7.88
N LEU A 83 -3.26 7.66 6.58
CA LEU A 83 -2.48 6.62 5.91
C LEU A 83 -1.13 6.39 6.61
N LYS A 84 -0.42 7.48 6.96
CA LYS A 84 0.88 7.39 7.63
C LYS A 84 0.75 6.77 9.02
N ASP A 85 -0.24 7.20 9.79
CA ASP A 85 -0.48 6.69 11.13
C ASP A 85 -0.80 5.19 11.10
N CYS A 86 -1.71 4.76 10.22
CA CYS A 86 -2.05 3.35 10.05
C CYS A 86 -0.86 2.51 9.54
N LEU A 87 -0.06 3.02 8.60
CA LEU A 87 1.14 2.33 8.13
C LEU A 87 2.17 2.18 9.25
N GLN A 88 2.38 3.21 10.06
CA GLN A 88 3.32 3.17 11.19
C GLN A 88 2.85 2.19 12.27
N GLU A 89 1.55 2.18 12.59
CA GLU A 89 0.98 1.23 13.55
C GLU A 89 1.09 -0.21 13.06
N ALA A 90 0.69 -0.47 11.81
CA ALA A 90 0.80 -1.78 11.18
C ALA A 90 2.27 -2.24 11.12
N GLU A 91 3.19 -1.36 10.71
CA GLU A 91 4.61 -1.67 10.68
C GLU A 91 5.13 -2.05 12.07
N GLY A 92 4.80 -1.28 13.09
CA GLY A 92 5.20 -1.57 14.47
C GLY A 92 4.61 -2.87 15.02
N LYS A 93 3.43 -3.28 14.55
CA LYS A 93 2.79 -4.56 14.89
C LYS A 93 3.49 -5.73 14.19
N TYR A 94 3.74 -5.63 12.89
CA TYR A 94 4.22 -6.74 12.08
C TYR A 94 5.74 -6.90 12.06
N LEU A 95 6.55 -5.85 12.25
CA LEU A 95 8.00 -6.00 12.39
C LEU A 95 8.43 -6.79 13.64
N LYS A 96 7.56 -6.90 14.63
CA LYS A 96 7.84 -7.59 15.90
C LYS A 96 7.54 -9.09 15.85
N LEU A 97 6.97 -9.58 14.75
CA LEU A 97 6.60 -10.99 14.54
C LEU A 97 7.67 -11.71 13.72
#